data_AF-A0A9D1G2M8-F1
#
_entry.id   AF-A0A9D1G2M8-F1
#
_cell.length_a   1.000
_cell.length_b   1.000
_cell.length_c   1.000
_cell.angle_alpha   90.00
_cell.angle_beta   90.00
_cell.angle_gamma   90.00
#
_symmetry.space_group_name_H-M   'P 1'
#
loop_
_entity.id
_entity.type
_entity.pdbx_description
1 polymer ?
#
loop_
_entity_poly.entity_id
_entity_poly.type
_entity_poly.pdbx_seq_one_letter_code
_entity_poly.pdbx_strand_id
1 'polypeptide(L)' 'RASVEVPNLQELSGMGAAYAAGISAGIYDPDRVYEHVRRRVYAPAMDAERREELYKGWQAAVRQVLMHD' A
#
# COMPACT_ATOMS: atom_id res chain seq x y z
N ARG A 1 6.99 -5.52 12.17
CA ARG A 1 6.15 -4.34 11.89
C ARG A 1 6.67 -3.70 10.61
N ALA A 2 5.80 -3.15 9.76
CA ALA A 2 6.19 -2.49 8.51
C ALA A 2 5.75 -1.02 8.52
N SER A 3 6.62 -0.14 8.04
CA SER A 3 6.26 1.23 7.65
C SER A 3 5.40 1.20 6.39
N VAL A 4 4.53 2.19 6.25
CA VAL A 4 3.69 2.37 5.06
C VAL A 4 4.20 3.56 4.27
N GLU A 5 4.47 3.35 2.98
CA GLU A 5 4.86 4.40 2.05
C GLU A 5 3.72 4.72 1.09
N VAL A 6 3.28 5.97 1.09
CA VAL A 6 2.19 6.44 0.23
C VAL A 6 2.77 7.38 -0.82
N PRO A 7 2.69 7.04 -2.12
CA PRO A 7 3.13 7.94 -3.18
C PRO A 7 2.23 9.17 -3.26
N ASN A 8 2.77 10.29 -3.74
CA ASN A 8 2.01 11.51 -3.97
C ASN A 8 1.10 11.45 -5.22
N LEU A 9 1.19 10.38 -6.00
CA LEU A 9 0.34 10.12 -7.16
C LEU A 9 -0.86 9.24 -6.78
N GLN A 10 -2.06 9.64 -7.17
CA GLN A 10 -3.30 8.94 -6.80
C GLN A 10 -3.59 7.73 -7.71
N GLU A 11 -3.29 7.81 -9.02
CA GLU A 11 -3.63 6.78 -9.99
C GLU A 11 -2.43 5.93 -10.43
N LEU A 12 -2.02 5.02 -9.55
CA LEU A 12 -0.86 4.15 -9.77
C LEU A 12 -1.09 3.11 -10.87
N SER A 13 -2.33 2.63 -11.04
CA SER A 13 -2.66 1.64 -12.06
C SER A 13 -2.46 2.19 -13.47
N GLY A 14 -2.96 3.41 -13.73
CA GLY A 14 -2.76 4.08 -15.01
C GLY A 14 -1.30 4.44 -15.27
N MET A 15 -0.59 4.92 -14.23
CA MET A 15 0.84 5.18 -14.29
C MET A 15 1.63 3.93 -14.70
N GLY A 16 1.33 2.78 -14.07
CA GLY A 16 2.00 1.51 -14.38
C GLY A 16 1.83 1.10 -15.84
N ALA A 17 0.61 1.19 -16.38
CA ALA A 17 0.35 0.90 -17.79
C ALA A 17 1.11 1.85 -18.73
N ALA A 18 1.11 3.15 -18.43
CA ALA A 18 1.82 4.15 -19.23
C ALA A 18 3.35 3.96 -19.20
N TYR A 19 3.93 3.64 -18.04
CA TYR A 19 5.35 3.34 -17.92
C TYR A 19 5.73 2.08 -18.68
N ALA A 20 4.96 0.99 -18.56
CA ALA A 20 5.21 -0.24 -19.30
C ALA A 20 5.21 -0.01 -20.82
N ALA A 21 4.22 0.73 -21.33
CA ALA A 21 4.14 1.08 -22.74
C ALA A 21 5.30 1.97 -23.19
N GLY A 22 5.62 3.02 -22.43
CA GLY A 22 6.70 3.94 -22.77
C GLY A 22 8.10 3.32 -22.67
N ILE A 23 8.34 2.40 -21.74
CA ILE A 23 9.58 1.61 -21.69
C ILE A 23 9.70 0.74 -22.94
N SER A 24 8.64 0.00 -23.29
CA SER A 24 8.61 -0.85 -24.50
C SER A 24 8.83 -0.05 -25.79
N ALA A 25 8.30 1.17 -25.85
CA ALA A 25 8.48 2.09 -26.98
C ALA A 25 9.85 2.81 -27.00
N GLY A 26 10.71 2.60 -26.00
CA GLY A 26 12.01 3.27 -25.88
C GLY A 26 11.92 4.76 -25.50
N ILE A 27 10.77 5.19 -24.97
CA ILE A 27 10.50 6.58 -24.54
C ILE A 27 10.98 6.80 -23.10
N TYR A 28 10.82 5.79 -22.24
CA TYR A 28 11.20 5.86 -20.83
C TYR A 28 12.36 4.93 -20.50
N ASP A 29 13.26 5.44 -19.66
CA ASP A 29 14.34 4.67 -19.04
C ASP A 29 13.79 3.90 -17.82
N PRO A 30 13.84 2.55 -17.83
CA PRO A 30 13.31 1.74 -16.73
C PRO A 30 13.98 2.01 -15.40
N ASP A 31 15.26 2.43 -15.37
CA ASP A 31 16.00 2.66 -14.13
C ASP A 31 15.64 4.00 -13.48
N ARG A 32 15.09 4.94 -14.27
CA ARG A 32 14.85 6.33 -13.85
C ARG A 32 13.39 6.71 -13.73
N VAL A 33 12.49 5.88 -14.27
CA VAL A 33 11.05 6.20 -14.38
C VAL A 33 10.38 6.50 -13.04
N TYR A 34 10.95 6.04 -11.91
CA TYR A 34 10.42 6.28 -10.57
C TYR A 34 11.12 7.39 -9.78
N GLU A 35 12.20 8.00 -10.29
CA GLU A 35 13.01 9.00 -9.56
C GLU A 35 12.17 10.21 -9.09
N HIS A 36 11.15 10.58 -9.85
CA HIS A 36 10.29 11.73 -9.56
C HIS A 36 9.12 11.40 -8.63
N VAL A 37 8.89 10.13 -8.29
CA VAL A 37 7.78 9.70 -7.44
C VAL A 37 8.13 9.94 -5.98
N ARG A 38 7.54 10.99 -5.39
CA ARG A 38 7.72 11.30 -3.97
C ARG A 38 6.80 10.42 -3.13
N ARG A 39 7.29 9.99 -1.97
CA ARG A 39 6.54 9.15 -1.03
C ARG A 39 6.49 9.80 0.34
N ARG A 40 5.35 9.68 1.00
CA ARG A 40 5.18 10.00 2.42
C ARG A 40 5.24 8.71 3.22
N VAL A 41 6.11 8.68 4.21
CA VAL A 41 6.30 7.52 5.08
C VAL A 41 5.49 7.69 6.37
N TYR A 42 4.77 6.64 6.75
CA TYR A 42 4.09 6.53 8.04
C TYR A 42 4.70 5.39 8.84
N ALA A 43 5.32 5.75 9.96
CA ALA A 43 5.89 4.78 10.88
C ALA A 43 4.84 4.26 11.87
N PRO A 44 4.91 2.99 12.30
CA PRO A 44 4.01 2.46 13.32
C PRO A 44 4.19 3.19 14.66
N ALA A 45 3.16 3.92 15.10
CA ALA A 45 3.18 4.65 16.36
C ALA A 45 2.24 4.07 17.44
N MET A 46 1.41 3.08 17.09
CA MET A 46 0.48 2.46 18.03
C MET A 46 1.20 1.52 19.01
N ASP A 47 0.81 1.60 20.28
CA ASP A 47 1.27 0.69 21.34
C ASP A 47 0.98 -0.78 20.99
N ALA A 48 1.80 -1.68 21.51
CA ALA A 48 1.68 -3.11 21.25
C ALA A 48 0.38 -3.71 21.79
N GLU A 49 0.01 -3.40 23.03
CA GLU A 49 -1.15 -3.96 23.70
C GLU A 49 -2.43 -3.45 23.04
N ARG A 50 -2.50 -2.14 22.78
CA ARG A 50 -3.66 -1.54 22.12
C ARG A 50 -3.91 -2.12 20.72
N ARG A 51 -2.84 -2.36 19.95
CA ARG A 51 -2.97 -2.97 18.62
C ARG A 51 -3.49 -4.40 18.71
N GLU A 52 -2.97 -5.19 19.66
CA GLU A 52 -3.39 -6.58 19.85
C GLU A 52 -4.86 -6.67 20.23
N GLU A 53 -5.32 -5.79 21.13
CA GLU A 53 -6.72 -5.67 21.53
C GLU A 53 -7.62 -5.38 20.31
N LEU A 54 -7.28 -4.38 19.51
CA LEU A 54 -8.06 -4.01 18.31
C LEU A 54 -8.09 -5.14 17.28
N TYR A 55 -6.97 -5.84 17.08
CA TYR A 55 -6.90 -6.96 16.16
C TYR A 55 -7.74 -8.15 16.63
N LYS A 56 -7.68 -8.50 17.92
CA LYS A 56 -8.53 -9.54 18.52
C LYS A 56 -10.02 -9.22 18.37
N GLY A 57 -10.39 -7.95 18.56
CA GLY A 57 -11.76 -7.48 18.34
C GLY A 57 -12.23 -7.68 16.89
N TRP A 58 -11.40 -7.29 15.91
CA TRP A 58 -11.69 -7.53 14.50
C TRP A 58 -11.84 -9.03 14.18
N GLN A 59 -10.95 -9.87 14.68
CA GLN A 59 -11.05 -11.32 14.48
C GLN A 59 -12.33 -11.91 15.08
N ALA A 60 -12.79 -11.41 16.23
CA ALA A 60 -14.06 -11.81 16.82
C ALA A 60 -15.25 -11.43 15.92
N ALA A 61 -15.27 -10.21 15.38
CA ALA A 61 -16.29 -9.76 14.44
C ALA A 61 -16.31 -10.61 13.16
N VAL A 62 -15.13 -10.91 12.59
CA VAL A 62 -15.01 -11.80 11.43
C VAL A 62 -15.58 -13.20 11.74
N ARG A 63 -15.25 -13.77 12.90
CA ARG A 63 -15.82 -15.06 13.31
C ARG A 63 -17.34 -15.01 13.41
N GLN A 64 -17.91 -13.95 13.98
CA GLN A 64 -19.36 -13.80 14.07
C GLN A 64 -20.04 -13.76 12.70
N VAL A 65 -19.45 -13.06 11.73
CA VAL A 65 -19.98 -13.01 10.34
C VAL A 65 -19.90 -14.38 9.66
N LEU A 66 -18.85 -15.15 9.95
CA LEU A 66 -18.64 -16.48 9.35
C LEU A 66 -19.40 -17.61 10.06
N MET A 67 -19.89 -17.40 11.29
CA MET A 67 -20.58 -18.39 12.12
C MET A 67 -22.12 -18.24 12.08
N HIS A 68 -22.65 -17.56 11.06
CA HIS A 68 -24.08 -17.57 10.80
C HIS A 68 -24.44 -18.84 10.00
N ASP A 69 -25.01 -19.83 10.70
CA ASP A 69 -26.05 -20.69 10.14
C ASP A 69 -27.41 -19.97 10.23
#